data_AF-A0A951XX69-F1
#
_entry.id   AF-A0A951XX69-F1
#
_cell.length_a   1.000
_cell.length_b   1.000
_cell.length_c   1.000
_cell.angle_alpha   90.00
_cell.angle_beta   90.00
_cell.angle_gamma   90.00
#
_symmetry.space_group_name_H-M   'P 1'
#
loop_
_entity.id
_entity.type
_entity.pdbx_description
1 polymer ?
#
loop_
_entity_poly.entity_id
_entity_poly.type
_entity_poly.pdbx_seq_one_letter_code
_entity_poly.pdbx_strand_id
1 'polypeptide(L)'
;MSGHVSVAGQSYPIVDKELHIPLRDGSRWIFLWVTIAPEGGFGFWNIELPLLGELSTLPGQRIHVRRDGSTFEDDSLGTDCVGMDTMTDLNCWKVGDQYYDWIEMLIDFRSEAVGACSITVRARLVPSDAPVASDSPVAGVGIAGVSDAHAEFSVKPDEDDPCV
;
A
#
# COMPACT_ATOMS: atom_id res chain seq x y z
N MET A 1 -8.03 -10.42 13.03
CA MET A 1 -6.92 -11.25 12.55
C MET A 1 -5.61 -10.48 12.73
N SER A 2 -4.51 -11.16 13.09
CA SER A 2 -3.16 -10.60 12.92
C SER A 2 -2.81 -10.67 11.44
N GLY A 3 -2.55 -9.53 10.79
CA GLY A 3 -2.13 -9.48 9.39
C GLY A 3 -0.64 -9.76 9.23
N HIS A 4 -0.22 -10.03 8.00
CA HIS A 4 1.19 -10.21 7.67
C HIS A 4 1.54 -9.53 6.35
N VAL A 5 2.82 -9.19 6.22
CA VAL A 5 3.45 -8.75 4.98
C VAL A 5 4.53 -9.75 4.65
N SER A 6 4.61 -10.20 3.41
CA SER A 6 5.70 -11.02 2.92
C SER A 6 6.42 -10.35 1.77
N VAL A 7 7.75 -10.34 1.83
CA VAL A 7 8.63 -9.82 0.78
C VAL A 7 9.72 -10.86 0.52
N ALA A 8 9.87 -11.28 -0.74
CA ALA A 8 10.83 -12.32 -1.17
C ALA A 8 10.82 -13.59 -0.29
N GLY A 9 9.62 -14.06 0.05
CA GLY A 9 9.43 -15.29 0.82
C GLY A 9 9.68 -15.17 2.33
N GLN A 10 10.10 -14.01 2.83
CA GLN A 10 10.13 -13.71 4.27
C GLN A 10 8.81 -13.11 4.70
N SER A 11 8.35 -13.45 5.91
CA SER A 11 7.07 -12.99 6.46
C SER A 11 7.29 -12.16 7.72
N TYR A 12 6.62 -11.01 7.77
CA TYR A 12 6.73 -10.00 8.79
C TYR A 12 5.33 -9.73 9.38
N PRO A 13 5.17 -9.77 10.71
CA PRO A 13 3.90 -9.47 11.34
C PRO A 13 3.58 -7.97 11.21
N ILE A 14 2.34 -7.66 10.86
CA ILE A 14 1.82 -6.29 10.89
C ILE A 14 1.59 -5.88 12.35
N VAL A 15 2.23 -4.79 12.77
CA VAL A 15 2.08 -4.22 14.12
C VAL A 15 1.08 -3.09 14.16
N ASP A 16 0.96 -2.33 13.08
CA ASP A 16 0.01 -1.22 12.98
C ASP A 16 -0.47 -1.02 11.55
N LYS A 17 -1.69 -0.48 11.40
CA LYS A 17 -2.31 -0.24 10.10
C LYS A 17 -3.49 0.73 10.21
N GLU A 18 -3.60 1.58 9.21
CA GLU A 18 -4.68 2.56 9.07
C GLU A 18 -5.07 2.71 7.60
N LEU A 19 -6.34 3.03 7.37
CA LEU A 19 -6.89 3.27 6.05
C LEU A 19 -7.88 4.43 6.12
N HIS A 20 -7.48 5.56 5.55
CA HIS A 20 -8.33 6.73 5.44
C HIS A 20 -8.74 6.95 3.98
N ILE A 21 -10.02 7.22 3.76
CA ILE A 21 -10.59 7.49 2.43
C ILE A 21 -11.48 8.75 2.45
N PRO A 22 -10.90 9.95 2.71
CA PRO A 22 -11.65 11.20 2.72
C PRO A 22 -12.20 11.55 1.33
N LEU A 23 -13.25 12.38 1.32
CA LEU A 23 -13.75 13.04 0.11
C LEU A 23 -13.10 14.42 -0.02
N ARG A 24 -12.34 14.65 -1.09
CA ARG A 24 -11.70 15.94 -1.40
C ARG A 24 -12.06 16.35 -2.81
N ASP A 25 -12.54 17.59 -2.96
CA ASP A 25 -12.83 18.20 -4.26
C ASP A 25 -13.71 17.34 -5.19
N GLY A 26 -14.60 16.52 -4.60
CA GLY A 26 -15.52 15.65 -5.35
C GLY A 26 -15.01 14.25 -5.65
N SER A 27 -13.76 13.93 -5.29
CA SER A 27 -13.14 12.61 -5.46
C SER A 27 -12.72 12.00 -4.13
N ARG A 28 -12.66 10.66 -4.07
CA ARG A 28 -12.13 9.94 -2.92
C ARG A 28 -10.62 9.76 -3.07
N TRP A 29 -9.93 9.77 -1.94
CA TRP A 29 -8.46 9.65 -1.90
C TRP A 29 -8.05 8.61 -0.89
N ILE A 30 -7.14 7.70 -1.22
CA ILE A 30 -6.65 6.69 -0.28
C ILE A 30 -5.37 7.14 0.42
N PHE A 31 -5.36 6.93 1.73
CA PHE A 31 -4.20 7.01 2.61
C PHE A 31 -4.14 5.70 3.40
N LEU A 32 -3.33 4.77 2.91
CA LEU A 32 -3.08 3.49 3.54
C LEU A 32 -1.67 3.49 4.09
N TRP A 33 -1.54 3.21 5.38
CA TRP A 33 -0.24 3.04 6.03
C TRP A 33 -0.22 1.73 6.79
N VAL A 34 0.85 0.95 6.64
CA VAL A 34 1.04 -0.34 7.30
C VAL A 34 2.44 -0.41 7.86
N THR A 35 2.57 -0.71 9.15
CA THR A 35 3.85 -0.89 9.84
C THR A 35 4.06 -2.36 10.20
N ILE A 36 5.28 -2.86 10.05
CA ILE A 36 5.66 -4.26 10.37
C ILE A 36 6.81 -4.31 11.37
N ALA A 37 6.93 -5.45 12.08
CA ALA A 37 8.09 -5.74 12.92
C ALA A 37 9.07 -6.71 12.24
N PRO A 38 10.39 -6.62 12.52
CA PRO A 38 11.03 -5.74 13.51
C PRO A 38 11.14 -4.27 13.07
N GLU A 39 11.21 -3.99 11.77
CA GLU A 39 11.22 -2.64 11.22
C GLU A 39 10.77 -2.66 9.75
N GLY A 40 9.91 -1.71 9.38
CA GLY A 40 9.52 -1.47 8.00
C GLY A 40 8.03 -1.22 7.87
N GLY A 41 7.54 -1.31 6.64
CA GLY A 41 6.15 -1.10 6.32
C GLY A 41 5.95 -0.83 4.85
N PHE A 42 4.73 -0.42 4.51
CA PHE A 42 4.46 0.20 3.24
C PHE A 42 3.36 1.23 3.37
N GLY A 43 3.37 2.18 2.45
CA GLY A 43 2.37 3.23 2.34
C GLY A 43 1.85 3.37 0.92
N PHE A 44 0.59 3.75 0.82
CA PHE A 44 -0.07 4.22 -0.39
C PHE A 44 -0.81 5.49 -0.02
N TRP A 45 -0.18 6.62 -0.30
CA TRP A 45 -0.51 7.91 0.25
C TRP A 45 -0.93 8.86 -0.84
N ASN A 46 -2.07 9.52 -0.63
CA ASN A 46 -2.60 10.55 -1.51
C ASN A 46 -2.82 10.06 -2.96
N ILE A 47 -3.50 8.92 -3.10
CA ILE A 47 -3.86 8.36 -4.41
C ILE A 47 -5.35 8.59 -4.65
N GLU A 48 -5.71 9.12 -5.81
CA GLU A 48 -7.10 9.41 -6.16
C GLU A 48 -7.85 8.14 -6.62
N LEU A 49 -9.10 8.00 -6.18
CA LEU A 49 -10.04 6.94 -6.53
C LEU A 49 -11.28 7.55 -7.20
N PRO A 50 -11.17 8.05 -8.43
CA PRO A 50 -12.20 8.89 -9.06
C PRO A 50 -13.51 8.16 -9.32
N LEU A 51 -13.50 6.82 -9.39
CA LEU A 51 -14.71 6.02 -9.59
C LEU A 51 -15.35 5.53 -8.28
N LEU A 52 -14.72 5.78 -7.13
CA LEU A 52 -15.29 5.45 -5.83
C LEU A 52 -16.28 6.54 -5.38
N GLY A 53 -17.57 6.30 -5.57
CA GLY A 53 -18.61 7.24 -5.14
C GLY A 53 -18.81 7.27 -3.61
N GLU A 54 -19.05 6.11 -3.01
CA GLU A 54 -19.34 5.98 -1.57
C GLU A 54 -18.41 4.94 -0.92
N LEU A 55 -18.02 5.19 0.33
CA LEU A 55 -17.12 4.28 1.06
C LEU A 55 -17.72 2.86 1.23
N SER A 56 -19.06 2.77 1.31
CA SER A 56 -19.80 1.52 1.41
C SER A 56 -19.62 0.59 0.20
N THR A 57 -19.22 1.13 -0.96
CA THR A 57 -19.02 0.36 -2.20
C THR A 57 -17.57 -0.06 -2.41
N LEU A 58 -16.66 0.29 -1.49
CA LEU A 58 -15.26 -0.14 -1.54
C LEU A 58 -15.09 -1.67 -1.53
N PRO A 59 -15.86 -2.46 -0.74
CA PRO A 59 -15.78 -3.91 -0.83
C PRO A 59 -16.18 -4.43 -2.21
N GLY A 60 -15.36 -5.32 -2.77
CA GLY A 60 -15.50 -5.85 -4.12
C GLY A 60 -14.74 -5.04 -5.19
N GLN A 61 -14.11 -3.93 -4.81
CA GLN A 61 -13.31 -3.10 -5.71
C GLN A 61 -11.84 -3.54 -5.74
N ARG A 62 -11.14 -3.06 -6.77
CA ARG A 62 -9.73 -3.32 -7.01
C ARG A 62 -9.02 -2.06 -7.48
N ILE A 63 -7.81 -1.87 -6.95
CA ILE A 63 -6.77 -1.04 -7.57
C ILE A 63 -5.84 -1.98 -8.33
N HIS A 64 -5.56 -1.73 -9.62
CA HIS A 64 -4.56 -2.48 -10.37
C HIS A 64 -3.79 -1.59 -11.35
N VAL A 65 -2.55 -1.27 -10.99
CA VAL A 65 -1.76 -0.24 -11.67
C VAL A 65 -0.31 -0.65 -11.88
N ARG A 66 0.31 -0.09 -12.92
CA ARG A 66 1.76 -0.15 -13.18
C ARG A 66 2.46 1.11 -12.68
N ARG A 67 3.77 1.00 -12.50
CA ARG A 67 4.64 2.12 -12.07
C ARG A 67 4.52 3.35 -12.95
N ASP A 68 4.28 3.15 -14.25
CA ASP A 68 4.13 4.24 -15.21
C ASP A 68 2.75 4.92 -15.16
N GLY A 69 1.92 4.58 -14.16
CA GLY A 69 0.56 5.09 -13.99
C GLY A 69 -0.47 4.43 -14.91
N SER A 70 -0.07 3.48 -15.76
CA SER A 70 -1.03 2.74 -16.59
C SER A 70 -1.88 1.82 -15.73
N THR A 71 -3.20 1.88 -15.93
CA THR A 71 -4.16 0.97 -15.31
C THR A 71 -4.29 -0.32 -16.11
N PHE A 72 -4.64 -1.40 -15.43
CA PHE A 72 -5.08 -2.63 -16.08
C PHE A 72 -6.60 -2.62 -16.29
N GLU A 73 -7.11 -3.48 -17.19
CA GLU A 73 -8.54 -3.55 -17.53
C GLU A 73 -9.45 -3.88 -16.33
N ASP A 74 -8.88 -4.48 -15.29
CA ASP A 74 -9.57 -4.90 -14.06
C ASP A 74 -9.37 -3.95 -12.87
N ASP A 75 -8.75 -2.78 -13.08
CA ASP A 75 -8.82 -1.66 -12.14
C ASP A 75 -10.25 -1.10 -12.13
N SER A 76 -10.94 -1.20 -11.00
CA SER A 76 -12.35 -0.80 -10.89
C SER A 76 -12.56 0.58 -10.28
N LEU A 77 -11.49 1.17 -9.73
CA LEU A 77 -11.54 2.47 -9.04
C LEU A 77 -11.06 3.64 -9.91
N GLY A 78 -10.54 3.34 -11.11
CA GLY A 78 -10.00 4.34 -12.04
C GLY A 78 -8.77 5.03 -11.46
N THR A 79 -7.98 4.28 -10.69
CA THR A 79 -6.91 4.79 -9.83
C THR A 79 -5.96 5.66 -10.65
N ASP A 80 -5.85 6.93 -10.30
CA ASP A 80 -4.98 7.85 -11.01
C ASP A 80 -3.62 7.95 -10.31
N CYS A 81 -2.56 7.91 -11.13
CA CYS A 81 -1.20 8.34 -10.80
C CYS A 81 -0.69 7.94 -9.40
N VAL A 82 -0.02 6.79 -9.31
CA VAL A 82 0.82 6.48 -8.15
C VAL A 82 2.24 6.95 -8.44
N GLY A 83 2.54 8.18 -8.02
CA GLY A 83 3.91 8.70 -8.02
C GLY A 83 4.81 7.86 -7.12
N MET A 84 6.01 7.53 -7.63
CA MET A 84 7.05 6.77 -6.94
C MET A 84 8.20 7.66 -6.49
N ASP A 85 8.00 8.97 -6.33
CA ASP A 85 9.07 9.84 -5.87
C ASP A 85 9.29 9.58 -4.38
N THR A 86 10.17 8.63 -4.04
CA THR A 86 10.40 8.12 -2.67
C THR A 86 10.87 9.21 -1.68
N MET A 87 11.20 10.41 -2.16
CA MET A 87 11.56 11.56 -1.33
C MET A 87 10.35 12.43 -0.93
N THR A 88 9.21 12.32 -1.62
CA THR A 88 8.00 13.13 -1.35
C THR A 88 6.71 12.31 -1.26
N ASP A 89 6.64 11.20 -1.97
CA ASP A 89 5.47 10.35 -2.09
C ASP A 89 5.69 9.15 -1.15
N LEU A 90 4.89 9.07 -0.09
CA LEU A 90 4.91 7.96 0.88
C LEU A 90 4.38 6.62 0.26
N ASN A 91 4.48 6.48 -1.06
CA ASN A 91 4.08 5.34 -1.90
C ASN A 91 5.22 4.33 -2.04
N CYS A 92 5.72 3.81 -0.91
CA CYS A 92 6.92 2.97 -0.90
C CYS A 92 6.74 1.71 -0.05
N TRP A 93 7.63 0.74 -0.26
CA TRP A 93 7.79 -0.42 0.59
C TRP A 93 9.18 -0.37 1.26
N LYS A 94 9.25 -0.66 2.56
CA LYS A 94 10.49 -0.69 3.34
C LYS A 94 10.55 -1.95 4.20
N VAL A 95 11.69 -2.63 4.21
CA VAL A 95 11.96 -3.77 5.10
C VAL A 95 13.37 -3.64 5.66
N GLY A 96 13.50 -3.51 6.99
CA GLY A 96 14.76 -3.11 7.61
C GLY A 96 15.27 -1.84 6.92
N ASP A 97 16.51 -1.86 6.45
CA ASP A 97 17.14 -0.73 5.76
C ASP A 97 16.86 -0.61 4.26
N GLN A 98 16.18 -1.58 3.64
CA GLN A 98 15.97 -1.56 2.20
C GLN A 98 14.62 -0.93 1.84
N TYR A 99 14.68 0.12 1.01
CA TYR A 99 13.51 0.64 0.31
C TYR A 99 13.32 -0.07 -1.03
N TYR A 100 12.06 -0.24 -1.41
CA TYR A 100 11.67 -0.88 -2.65
C TYR A 100 10.72 0.02 -3.41
N ASP A 101 11.01 0.15 -4.70
CA ASP A 101 10.07 0.65 -5.67
C ASP A 101 9.13 -0.49 -6.09
N TRP A 102 7.88 -0.20 -6.47
CA TRP A 102 6.99 -1.19 -7.07
C TRP A 102 6.92 -1.00 -8.59
N ILE A 103 6.77 -2.10 -9.33
CA ILE A 103 6.64 -2.15 -10.78
C ILE A 103 5.16 -2.28 -11.16
N GLU A 104 4.44 -3.06 -10.37
CA GLU A 104 3.04 -3.44 -10.53
C GLU A 104 2.46 -3.62 -9.14
N MET A 105 1.24 -3.15 -8.95
CA MET A 105 0.51 -3.26 -7.69
C MET A 105 -0.96 -3.61 -7.95
N LEU A 106 -1.45 -4.57 -7.19
CA LEU A 106 -2.85 -4.95 -7.12
C LEU A 106 -3.31 -4.89 -5.65
N ILE A 107 -4.39 -4.16 -5.37
CA ILE A 107 -5.04 -4.10 -4.06
C ILE A 107 -6.49 -4.55 -4.23
N ASP A 108 -6.84 -5.68 -3.62
CA ASP A 108 -8.21 -6.16 -3.52
C ASP A 108 -8.85 -5.70 -2.21
N PHE A 109 -10.04 -5.12 -2.29
CA PHE A 109 -10.87 -4.77 -1.13
C PHE A 109 -12.01 -5.78 -1.01
N ARG A 110 -12.14 -6.47 0.12
CA ARG A 110 -13.19 -7.48 0.35
C ARG A 110 -13.97 -7.17 1.62
N SER A 111 -15.25 -7.53 1.59
CA SER A 111 -16.15 -7.28 2.72
C SER A 111 -15.83 -8.23 3.88
N GLU A 112 -15.84 -7.71 5.11
CA GLU A 112 -15.90 -8.51 6.34
C GLU A 112 -17.17 -8.21 7.14
N ALA A 113 -17.53 -9.14 8.03
CA ALA A 113 -18.84 -9.17 8.70
C ALA A 113 -19.14 -8.00 9.68
N VAL A 114 -18.27 -6.97 9.80
CA VAL A 114 -18.41 -5.91 10.83
C VAL A 114 -17.91 -4.54 10.34
N GLY A 115 -18.20 -4.15 9.09
CA GLY A 115 -17.81 -2.83 8.55
C GLY A 115 -16.30 -2.63 8.39
N ALA A 116 -15.50 -3.65 8.67
CA ALA A 116 -14.11 -3.75 8.29
C ALA A 116 -14.00 -4.27 6.84
N CYS A 117 -12.86 -3.97 6.22
CA CYS A 117 -12.49 -4.48 4.91
C CYS A 117 -11.26 -5.39 5.07
N SER A 118 -11.32 -6.57 4.47
CA SER A 118 -10.14 -7.40 4.22
C SER A 118 -9.43 -6.85 3.00
N ILE A 119 -8.14 -6.55 3.15
CA ILE A 119 -7.29 -6.02 2.10
C ILE A 119 -6.25 -7.08 1.77
N THR A 120 -6.11 -7.36 0.47
CA THR A 120 -4.99 -8.13 -0.08
C THR A 120 -4.20 -7.23 -1.01
N VAL A 121 -2.93 -7.00 -0.69
CA VAL A 121 -1.98 -6.30 -1.56
C VAL A 121 -1.07 -7.33 -2.21
N ARG A 122 -0.86 -7.22 -3.52
CA ARG A 122 0.17 -7.94 -4.28
C ARG A 122 0.98 -6.92 -5.04
N ALA A 123 2.29 -7.00 -4.94
CA ALA A 123 3.16 -6.09 -5.67
C ALA A 123 4.40 -6.82 -6.20
N ARG A 124 4.92 -6.33 -7.32
CA ARG A 124 6.26 -6.69 -7.81
C ARG A 124 7.19 -5.56 -7.48
N LEU A 125 8.21 -5.82 -6.68
CA LEU A 125 9.12 -4.83 -6.12
C LEU A 125 10.50 -4.90 -6.77
N VAL A 126 11.20 -3.77 -6.85
CA VAL A 126 12.60 -3.65 -7.22
C VAL A 126 13.31 -2.79 -6.16
N PRO A 127 14.54 -3.12 -5.75
CA PRO A 127 15.29 -2.29 -4.81
C PRO A 127 15.38 -0.85 -5.32
N SER A 128 15.07 0.11 -4.45
CA SER A 128 15.23 1.53 -4.76
C SER A 128 16.72 1.90 -4.69
N ASP A 129 17.17 2.73 -5.62
CA ASP A 129 18.53 3.31 -5.65
C ASP A 129 18.65 4.54 -4.72
N ALA A 130 17.56 4.93 -4.06
CA ALA A 130 17.54 6.07 -3.15
C ALA A 130 18.51 5.84 -1.97
N PRO A 131 19.31 6.86 -1.58
CA PRO A 131 20.28 6.71 -0.51
C PRO A 131 19.57 6.36 0.79
N VAL A 132 19.89 5.18 1.32
CA VAL A 132 19.40 4.73 2.62
C VAL A 132 20.13 5.52 3.71
N ALA A 133 19.45 6.49 4.34
CA ALA A 133 19.89 7.01 5.62
C ALA A 133 19.55 5.95 6.69
N SER A 134 20.52 5.10 7.07
CA SER A 134 20.33 4.07 8.10
C SER A 134 21.10 4.43 9.37
N ASP A 135 20.35 4.62 10.45
CA ASP A 135 20.79 4.43 11.85
C ASP A 135 20.16 3.13 12.41
N SER A 136 19.67 2.21 11.56
CA SER A 136 18.92 1.04 12.04
C SER A 136 19.83 0.00 12.71
N PRO A 137 19.42 -0.56 13.86
CA PRO A 137 20.10 -1.71 14.46
C PRO A 137 19.81 -3.03 13.74
N VAL A 138 18.90 -3.05 12.75
CA VAL A 138 18.49 -4.27 12.03
C VAL A 138 19.09 -4.25 10.63
N ALA A 139 20.14 -5.05 10.41
CA ALA A 139 20.68 -5.27 9.07
C ALA A 139 19.56 -5.81 8.15
N GLY A 140 19.10 -4.97 7.22
CA GLY A 140 18.08 -5.34 6.27
C GLY A 140 18.54 -6.49 5.38
N VAL A 141 17.63 -7.41 5.06
CA VAL A 141 17.85 -8.35 3.96
C VAL A 141 17.67 -7.54 2.69
N GLY A 142 18.77 -6.97 2.18
CA GLY A 142 18.79 -6.38 0.84
C GLY A 142 18.56 -7.49 -0.17
N ILE A 143 17.35 -7.63 -0.69
CA ILE A 143 17.04 -8.65 -1.68
C ILE A 143 17.44 -8.10 -3.04
N ALA A 144 18.40 -8.75 -3.70
CA ALA A 144 18.86 -8.34 -5.01
C ALA A 144 17.80 -8.65 -6.09
N GLY A 145 17.44 -7.64 -6.89
CA GLY A 145 16.57 -7.81 -8.06
C GLY A 145 15.07 -7.82 -7.75
N VAL A 146 14.27 -8.17 -8.75
CA VAL A 146 12.82 -8.09 -8.67
C VAL A 146 12.26 -9.16 -7.72
N SER A 147 11.40 -8.74 -6.80
CA SER A 147 10.82 -9.59 -5.75
C SER A 147 9.31 -9.47 -5.70
N ASP A 148 8.62 -10.58 -5.51
CA ASP A 148 7.19 -10.55 -5.23
C ASP A 148 6.95 -10.18 -3.75
N ALA A 149 5.94 -9.35 -3.54
CA ALA A 149 5.50 -8.91 -2.24
C ALA A 149 3.98 -9.09 -2.10
N HIS A 150 3.56 -9.38 -0.88
CA HIS A 150 2.16 -9.65 -0.54
C HIS A 150 1.84 -9.12 0.85
N ALA A 151 0.65 -8.59 1.06
CA ALA A 151 0.15 -8.26 2.38
C ALA A 151 -1.32 -8.67 2.50
N GLU A 152 -1.70 -9.21 3.65
CA GLU A 152 -3.09 -9.57 3.94
C GLU A 152 -3.46 -9.14 5.37
N PHE A 153 -4.48 -8.31 5.48
CA PHE A 153 -4.95 -7.76 6.76
C PHE A 153 -6.38 -7.23 6.68
N SER A 154 -7.03 -7.12 7.83
CA SER A 154 -8.34 -6.48 7.97
C SER A 154 -8.16 -5.09 8.58
N VAL A 155 -8.76 -4.07 8.00
CA VAL A 155 -8.75 -2.69 8.52
C VAL A 155 -10.14 -2.08 8.35
N LYS A 156 -10.57 -1.24 9.28
CA LYS A 156 -11.81 -0.48 9.13
C LYS A 156 -11.46 0.83 8.42
N PRO A 157 -11.99 1.09 7.22
CA PRO A 157 -11.78 2.38 6.59
C PRO A 157 -12.60 3.46 7.30
N ASP A 158 -12.10 4.67 7.32
CA ASP A 158 -12.80 5.87 7.75
C ASP A 158 -12.63 7.02 6.74
N GLU A 159 -13.22 8.18 7.06
CA GLU A 159 -13.21 9.37 6.22
C GLU A 159 -12.34 10.49 6.81
N ASP A 160 -11.51 10.20 7.81
CA ASP A 160 -10.62 11.20 8.40
C ASP A 160 -9.57 11.63 7.36
N ASP A 161 -9.13 12.89 7.43
CA ASP A 161 -8.14 13.42 6.52
C ASP A 161 -6.80 13.58 7.26
N PRO A 162 -5.78 12.74 6.99
CA PRO A 162 -4.50 12.81 7.71
C PRO A 162 -3.63 14.02 7.30
N CYS A 163 -4.05 14.81 6.32
CA CYS A 163 -3.34 16.01 5.87
C CYS A 163 -3.91 17.32 6.43
N VAL A 164 -4.95 17.26 7.28
CA VAL A 164 -5.68 18.43 7.82
C VAL A 164 -5.52 18.56 9.33
#